data_AF-A0A645IKZ2-F1
#
_entry.id   AF-A0A645IKZ2-F1
#
_cell.length_a   1.000
_cell.length_b   1.000
_cell.length_c   1.000
_cell.angle_alpha   90.00
_cell.angle_beta   90.00
_cell.angle_gamma   90.00
#
_symmetry.space_group_name_H-M   'P 1'
#
loop_
_entity.id
_entity.type
_entity.pdbx_description
1 polymer ?
#
loop_
_entity_poly.entity_id
_entity_poly.type
_entity_poly.pdbx_seq_one_letter_code
_entity_poly.pdbx_strand_id
1 'polypeptide(L)'
;MHDREHRLKRGAGVPAQSLDAGTDTSPGIELPSAESRSPDREFDRKWALTVLERALSRLAEEHAASGKSDHFEALKSWLTGESERNSQAEAAKQLGMSENAVKVAIHRLRQKFRSMIKEEVGQTLGDPAQTKAELQCLFEALR
;
A
#
# COMPACT_ATOMS: atom_id res chain seq x y z
N MET A 1 -38.21 -1.23 51.70
CA MET A 1 -37.20 -1.93 50.88
C MET A 1 -37.82 -2.20 49.51
N HIS A 2 -37.09 -1.85 48.44
CA HIS A 2 -37.34 -2.04 47.00
C HIS A 2 -37.61 -0.75 46.19
N ASP A 3 -36.49 -0.06 45.96
CA ASP A 3 -36.25 0.96 44.93
C ASP A 3 -35.78 0.24 43.65
N ARG A 4 -36.64 0.12 42.62
CA ARG A 4 -36.30 -0.50 41.32
C ARG A 4 -37.11 0.02 40.10
N GLU A 5 -37.85 1.11 40.18
CA GLU A 5 -38.84 1.42 39.12
C GLU A 5 -38.40 2.40 38.01
N HIS A 6 -37.19 2.99 38.06
CA HIS A 6 -36.81 4.01 37.06
C HIS A 6 -35.52 3.76 36.30
N ARG A 7 -35.16 2.49 36.03
CA ARG A 7 -34.08 2.19 35.07
C ARG A 7 -34.64 1.95 33.68
N LEU A 8 -34.85 3.03 32.91
CA LEU A 8 -35.06 2.95 31.47
C LEU A 8 -33.73 2.59 30.79
N LYS A 9 -33.66 1.42 30.13
CA LYS A 9 -32.52 1.05 29.28
C LYS A 9 -32.54 1.94 28.03
N ARG A 10 -31.38 2.49 27.62
CA ARG A 10 -31.25 3.27 26.37
C ARG A 10 -31.82 2.45 25.19
N GLY A 11 -32.80 3.00 24.48
CA GLY A 11 -33.44 2.38 23.31
C GLY A 11 -34.94 2.07 23.47
N ALA A 12 -35.51 2.25 24.67
CA ALA A 12 -36.95 2.12 24.88
C ALA A 12 -37.72 3.27 24.21
N GLY A 13 -38.09 3.08 22.94
CA GLY A 13 -38.86 4.06 22.15
C GLY A 13 -38.54 4.06 20.66
N VAL A 14 -37.48 3.37 20.21
CA VAL A 14 -37.21 3.18 18.78
C VAL A 14 -37.74 1.81 18.37
N PRO A 15 -38.68 1.70 17.41
CA PRO A 15 -39.08 0.40 16.89
C PRO A 15 -37.84 -0.26 16.27
N ALA A 16 -37.50 -1.47 16.73
CA ALA A 16 -36.51 -2.29 16.05
C ALA A 16 -37.03 -2.54 14.63
N GLN A 17 -36.31 -2.04 13.63
CA GLN A 17 -36.64 -2.37 12.25
C GLN A 17 -36.46 -3.89 12.10
N SER A 18 -37.58 -4.58 11.89
CA SER A 18 -37.57 -5.99 11.54
C SER A 18 -36.91 -6.09 10.16
N LEU A 19 -35.80 -6.84 10.07
CA LEU A 19 -35.29 -7.30 8.78
C LEU A 19 -36.28 -8.34 8.29
N ASP A 20 -37.40 -7.88 7.72
CA ASP A 20 -38.38 -8.73 7.10
C ASP A 20 -37.66 -9.61 6.08
N ALA A 21 -37.73 -10.92 6.30
CA ALA A 21 -37.22 -11.93 5.39
C ALA A 21 -38.19 -12.01 4.21
N GLY A 22 -38.24 -10.93 3.43
CA GLY A 22 -38.85 -10.95 2.11
C GLY A 22 -38.20 -12.09 1.34
N THR A 23 -39.02 -13.01 0.84
CA THR A 23 -38.60 -14.09 -0.05
C THR A 23 -37.92 -13.47 -1.26
N ASP A 24 -36.60 -13.37 -1.17
CA ASP A 24 -35.74 -12.67 -2.10
C ASP A 24 -35.71 -13.45 -3.41
N THR A 25 -36.61 -13.10 -4.33
CA THR A 25 -36.53 -13.45 -5.75
C THR A 25 -35.87 -12.31 -6.52
N SER A 26 -35.03 -11.50 -5.86
CA SER A 26 -33.99 -10.77 -6.58
C SER A 26 -33.04 -11.81 -7.17
N PRO A 27 -32.49 -11.61 -8.38
CA PRO A 27 -31.38 -12.42 -8.85
C PRO A 27 -30.32 -12.28 -7.76
N GLY A 28 -30.09 -13.38 -7.02
CA GLY A 28 -29.13 -13.40 -5.92
C GLY A 28 -27.83 -12.81 -6.44
N ILE A 29 -27.29 -11.86 -5.67
CA ILE A 29 -26.01 -11.16 -5.91
C ILE A 29 -25.18 -11.97 -6.90
N GLU A 30 -25.15 -11.56 -8.17
CA GLU A 30 -24.45 -12.32 -9.20
C GLU A 30 -23.02 -12.49 -8.70
N LEU A 31 -22.69 -13.73 -8.32
CA LEU A 31 -21.33 -14.02 -7.89
C LEU A 31 -20.43 -13.63 -9.05
N PRO A 32 -19.36 -12.87 -8.79
CA PRO A 32 -18.40 -12.52 -9.83
C PRO A 32 -18.00 -13.82 -10.55
N SER A 33 -18.12 -13.82 -11.88
CA SER A 33 -17.73 -14.97 -12.72
C SER A 33 -16.36 -15.50 -12.29
N ALA A 34 -16.11 -16.80 -12.35
CA ALA A 34 -14.81 -17.38 -11.96
C ALA A 34 -13.62 -16.77 -12.74
N GLU A 35 -13.88 -16.11 -13.87
CA GLU A 35 -12.91 -15.37 -14.67
C GLU A 35 -12.71 -13.91 -14.24
N SER A 36 -13.61 -13.36 -13.42
CA SER A 36 -13.45 -12.04 -12.81
C SER A 36 -12.52 -12.15 -11.61
N ARG A 37 -11.45 -11.34 -11.64
CA ARG A 37 -10.46 -11.27 -10.56
C ARG A 37 -11.20 -10.97 -9.24
N SER A 38 -11.02 -11.79 -8.21
CA SER A 38 -11.79 -11.66 -6.96
C SER A 38 -11.71 -10.23 -6.42
N PRO A 39 -12.80 -9.67 -5.86
CA PRO A 39 -12.81 -8.33 -5.27
C PRO A 39 -11.66 -8.10 -4.29
N ASP A 40 -11.32 -9.11 -3.50
CA ASP A 40 -10.21 -9.11 -2.56
C ASP A 40 -8.87 -8.87 -3.25
N ARG A 41 -8.61 -9.52 -4.40
CA ARG A 41 -7.36 -9.32 -5.16
C ARG A 41 -7.25 -7.93 -5.77
N GLU A 42 -8.37 -7.35 -6.21
CA GLU A 42 -8.37 -5.97 -6.73
C GLU A 42 -8.18 -4.96 -5.60
N PHE A 43 -8.75 -5.22 -4.42
CA PHE A 43 -8.50 -4.45 -3.22
C PHE A 43 -7.01 -4.51 -2.83
N ASP A 44 -6.44 -5.71 -2.71
CA ASP A 44 -5.02 -5.93 -2.37
C ASP A 44 -4.09 -5.21 -3.35
N ARG A 45 -4.40 -5.28 -4.65
CA ARG A 45 -3.64 -4.59 -5.70
C ARG A 45 -3.70 -3.07 -5.54
N LYS A 46 -4.90 -2.49 -5.32
CA LYS A 46 -5.05 -1.04 -5.12
C LYS A 46 -4.36 -0.57 -3.85
N TRP A 47 -4.47 -1.35 -2.78
CA TRP A 47 -3.77 -1.08 -1.54
C TRP A 47 -2.24 -1.13 -1.75
N ALA A 48 -1.73 -2.15 -2.44
CA ALA A 48 -0.32 -2.27 -2.77
C ALA A 48 0.22 -1.05 -3.55
N LEU A 49 -0.51 -0.61 -4.58
CA LEU A 49 -0.15 0.58 -5.36
C LEU A 49 -0.13 1.84 -4.49
N THR A 50 -1.12 1.98 -3.61
CA THR A 50 -1.20 3.11 -2.67
C THR A 50 0.00 3.16 -1.72
N VAL A 51 0.39 2.00 -1.18
CA VAL A 51 1.57 1.88 -0.31
C VAL A 51 2.84 2.24 -1.06
N LEU A 52 3.00 1.77 -2.31
CA LEU A 52 4.14 2.10 -3.15
C LEU A 52 4.21 3.60 -3.45
N GLU A 53 3.09 4.23 -3.79
CA GLU A 53 3.01 5.67 -4.08
C GLU A 53 3.38 6.52 -2.85
N ARG A 54 2.87 6.17 -1.67
CA ARG A 54 3.22 6.84 -0.41
C ARG A 54 4.70 6.70 -0.07
N ALA A 55 5.25 5.49 -0.19
CA ALA A 55 6.66 5.24 0.05
C ALA A 55 7.56 6.00 -0.94
N LEU A 56 7.16 6.10 -2.22
CA LEU A 56 7.88 6.89 -3.22
C LEU A 56 7.81 8.39 -2.91
N SER A 57 6.64 8.90 -2.52
CA SER A 57 6.43 10.31 -2.20
C SER A 57 7.26 10.74 -0.99
N ARG A 58 7.24 9.96 0.09
CA ARG A 58 8.04 10.21 1.30
C ARG A 58 9.55 10.18 1.00
N LEU A 59 9.98 9.27 0.13
CA LEU A 59 11.38 9.21 -0.30
C LEU A 59 11.77 10.45 -1.13
N ALA A 60 10.89 10.90 -2.03
CA ALA A 60 11.10 12.12 -2.81
C ALA A 60 11.21 13.36 -1.90
N GLU A 61 10.31 13.50 -0.93
CA GLU A 61 10.32 14.60 0.05
C GLU A 61 11.61 14.64 0.86
N GLU A 62 12.11 13.48 1.32
CA GLU A 62 13.37 13.43 2.08
C GLU A 62 14.59 13.82 1.23
N HIS A 63 14.59 13.40 -0.04
CA HIS A 63 15.61 13.83 -0.99
C HIS A 63 15.50 15.34 -1.28
N ALA A 64 14.29 15.89 -1.41
CA ALA A 64 14.07 17.32 -1.59
C ALA A 64 14.53 18.13 -0.37
N ALA A 65 14.21 17.68 0.84
CA ALA A 65 14.63 18.31 2.09
C ALA A 65 16.16 18.35 2.25
N SER A 66 16.88 17.41 1.64
CA SER A 66 18.34 17.38 1.62
C SER A 66 18.98 18.05 0.39
N GLY A 67 18.18 18.73 -0.45
CA GLY A 67 18.65 19.40 -1.67
C GLY A 67 19.09 18.44 -2.79
N LYS A 68 18.63 17.19 -2.74
CA LYS A 68 19.03 16.09 -3.62
C LYS A 68 17.88 15.60 -4.51
N SER A 69 16.96 16.49 -4.89
CA SER A 69 15.84 16.17 -5.79
C SER A 69 16.33 15.61 -7.13
N ASP A 70 17.36 16.22 -7.73
CA ASP A 70 17.92 15.78 -9.02
C ASP A 70 18.51 14.36 -8.93
N HIS A 71 19.12 14.02 -7.79
CA HIS A 71 19.59 12.65 -7.54
C HIS A 71 18.45 11.65 -7.47
N PHE A 72 17.33 12.04 -6.84
CA PHE A 72 16.16 11.18 -6.77
C PHE A 72 15.54 10.96 -8.14
N GLU A 73 15.29 12.03 -8.89
CA GLU A 73 14.67 11.94 -10.23
C GLU A 73 15.51 11.12 -11.21
N ALA A 74 16.84 11.32 -11.21
CA ALA A 74 17.73 10.48 -12.01
C ALA A 74 17.59 9.00 -11.62
N LEU A 75 17.62 8.67 -10.32
CA LEU A 75 17.67 7.30 -9.85
C LEU A 75 16.30 6.59 -9.74
N LYS A 76 15.20 7.34 -9.78
CA LYS A 76 13.82 6.85 -9.59
C LYS A 76 13.42 5.78 -10.61
N SER A 77 13.86 5.91 -11.86
CA SER A 77 13.59 4.93 -12.93
C SER A 77 14.06 3.51 -12.60
N TRP A 78 15.10 3.37 -11.77
CA TRP A 78 15.54 2.08 -11.27
C TRP A 78 14.61 1.49 -10.20
N LEU A 79 13.83 2.28 -9.49
CA LEU A 79 12.83 1.76 -8.55
C LEU A 79 11.57 1.26 -9.26
N THR A 80 11.08 2.01 -10.26
CA THR A 80 9.82 1.72 -10.95
C THR A 80 9.94 0.63 -12.01
N GLY A 81 11.14 0.15 -12.29
CA GLY A 81 11.39 -0.88 -13.32
C GLY A 81 11.54 -0.30 -14.73
N GLU A 82 11.52 1.03 -14.87
CA GLU A 82 11.75 1.74 -16.14
C GLU A 82 13.23 1.84 -16.52
N SER A 83 14.12 1.24 -15.72
CA SER A 83 15.58 1.34 -15.88
C SER A 83 16.13 0.77 -17.18
N GLU A 84 15.38 -0.03 -17.92
CA GLU A 84 15.81 -0.54 -19.24
C GLU A 84 16.13 0.59 -20.22
N ARG A 85 15.55 1.79 -20.02
CA ARG A 85 15.81 2.97 -20.87
C ARG A 85 17.03 3.80 -20.47
N ASN A 86 17.49 3.72 -19.21
CA ASN A 86 18.51 4.62 -18.69
C ASN A 86 19.81 3.85 -18.40
N SER A 87 20.91 4.24 -19.05
CA SER A 87 22.21 3.66 -18.75
C SER A 87 22.75 4.20 -17.42
N GLN A 88 23.32 3.33 -16.57
CA GLN A 88 24.01 3.75 -15.34
C GLN A 88 25.15 4.73 -15.63
N ALA A 89 25.76 4.63 -16.81
CA ALA A 89 26.82 5.54 -17.26
C ALA A 89 26.29 6.94 -17.57
N GLU A 90 25.05 7.07 -18.05
CA GLU A 90 24.43 8.37 -18.31
C GLU A 90 24.03 9.06 -17.01
N ALA A 91 23.45 8.31 -16.06
CA ALA A 91 23.18 8.82 -14.72
C ALA A 91 24.47 9.23 -13.99
N ALA A 92 25.57 8.49 -14.17
CA ALA A 92 26.87 8.86 -13.61
C ALA A 92 27.34 10.22 -14.14
N LYS A 93 27.21 10.46 -15.45
CA LYS A 93 27.53 11.77 -16.06
C LYS A 93 26.61 12.88 -15.57
N GLN A 94 25.30 12.65 -15.54
CA GLN A 94 24.31 13.64 -15.09
C GLN A 94 24.52 14.06 -13.63
N LEU A 95 24.87 13.10 -12.77
CA LEU A 95 25.07 13.34 -11.34
C LEU A 95 26.51 13.73 -10.98
N GLY A 96 27.43 13.77 -11.93
CA GLY A 96 28.86 14.01 -11.66
C GLY A 96 29.51 12.93 -10.78
N MET A 97 29.00 11.70 -10.85
CA MET A 97 29.41 10.55 -10.04
C MET A 97 30.19 9.54 -10.87
N SER A 98 30.93 8.64 -10.21
CA SER A 98 31.43 7.43 -10.88
C SER A 98 30.31 6.41 -11.04
N GLU A 99 30.40 5.54 -12.06
CA GLU A 99 29.42 4.46 -12.25
C GLU A 99 29.28 3.55 -11.01
N ASN A 100 30.39 3.28 -10.31
CA ASN A 100 30.35 2.53 -9.06
C ASN A 100 29.58 3.28 -7.96
N ALA A 101 29.74 4.60 -7.87
CA ALA A 101 29.00 5.40 -6.91
C ALA A 101 27.50 5.42 -7.23
N VAL A 102 27.11 5.43 -8.51
CA VAL A 102 25.71 5.29 -8.95
C VAL A 102 25.14 3.93 -8.55
N LYS A 103 25.86 2.83 -8.78
CA LYS A 103 25.43 1.48 -8.34
C LYS A 103 25.15 1.42 -6.85
N VAL A 104 26.05 2.00 -6.04
CA VAL A 104 25.88 2.09 -4.58
C VAL A 104 24.68 2.97 -4.22
N ALA A 105 24.49 4.10 -4.90
CA ALA A 105 23.35 4.98 -4.67
C ALA A 105 22.02 4.28 -4.97
N ILE A 106 21.91 3.56 -6.10
CA ILE A 106 20.74 2.73 -6.44
C ILE A 106 20.50 1.68 -5.36
N HIS A 107 21.54 0.97 -4.91
CA HIS A 107 21.40 -0.05 -3.88
C HIS A 107 20.85 0.54 -2.57
N ARG A 108 21.42 1.66 -2.10
CA ARG A 108 20.95 2.37 -0.89
C ARG A 108 19.51 2.86 -1.04
N LEU A 109 19.17 3.40 -2.21
CA LEU A 109 17.83 3.89 -2.51
C LEU A 109 16.79 2.75 -2.46
N ARG A 110 17.11 1.59 -3.05
CA ARG A 110 16.26 0.38 -2.98
C ARG A 110 16.11 -0.17 -1.56
N GLN A 111 17.17 -0.14 -0.76
CA GLN A 111 17.09 -0.58 0.64
C GLN A 111 16.17 0.34 1.44
N LYS A 112 16.32 1.66 1.27
CA LYS A 112 15.51 2.65 1.96
C LYS A 112 14.04 2.59 1.57
N PHE A 113 13.76 2.46 0.27
CA PHE A 113 12.40 2.25 -0.23
C PHE A 113 11.74 1.03 0.38
N ARG A 114 12.45 -0.11 0.45
CA ARG A 114 11.94 -1.32 1.12
C ARG A 114 11.69 -1.11 2.62
N SER A 115 12.51 -0.31 3.29
CA SER A 115 12.27 0.03 4.71
C SER A 115 10.99 0.84 4.87
N MET A 116 10.79 1.86 4.02
CA MET A 116 9.58 2.70 4.06
C MET A 116 8.33 1.87 3.77
N ILE A 117 8.35 0.98 2.76
CA ILE A 117 7.21 0.09 2.50
C ILE A 117 6.94 -0.80 3.73
N LYS A 118 7.97 -1.36 4.37
CA LYS A 118 7.79 -2.16 5.59
C LYS A 118 7.15 -1.36 6.72
N GLU A 119 7.53 -0.09 6.88
CA GLU A 119 6.92 0.80 7.88
C GLU A 119 5.44 1.05 7.57
N GLU A 120 5.09 1.39 6.32
CA GLU A 120 3.69 1.62 5.90
C GLU A 120 2.83 0.36 6.04
N VAL A 121 3.37 -0.79 5.64
CA VAL A 121 2.70 -2.09 5.78
C VAL A 121 2.55 -2.47 7.25
N GLY A 122 3.59 -2.29 8.06
CA GLY A 122 3.56 -2.57 9.50
C GLY A 122 2.64 -1.64 10.30
N GLN A 123 2.33 -0.45 9.80
CA GLN A 123 1.28 0.41 10.38
C GLN A 123 -0.13 -0.13 10.11
N THR A 124 -0.31 -0.88 9.03
CA THR A 124 -1.62 -1.43 8.62
C THR A 124 -1.80 -2.87 9.13
N LEU A 125 -0.71 -3.63 9.29
CA LEU A 125 -0.72 -4.99 9.81
C LEU A 125 -0.52 -5.00 11.33
N GLY A 126 -1.40 -5.68 12.04
CA GLY A 126 -1.27 -5.88 13.50
C GLY A 126 -0.07 -6.75 13.91
N ASP A 127 0.59 -7.43 12.97
CA ASP A 127 1.75 -8.30 13.22
C ASP A 127 2.93 -8.01 12.25
N PRO A 128 4.04 -7.42 12.74
CA PRO A 128 5.22 -7.13 11.94
C PRO A 128 5.99 -8.39 11.47
N ALA A 129 5.73 -9.57 12.03
CA ALA A 129 6.36 -10.82 11.58
C ALA A 129 5.88 -11.26 10.20
N GLN A 130 4.66 -10.87 9.81
CA GLN A 130 4.04 -11.22 8.52
C GLN A 130 4.48 -10.28 7.39
N THR A 131 5.07 -9.13 7.71
CA THR A 131 5.45 -8.10 6.73
C THR A 131 6.36 -8.61 5.61
N LYS A 132 7.28 -9.55 5.88
CA LYS A 132 8.17 -10.08 4.85
C LYS A 132 7.45 -11.03 3.88
N ALA A 133 6.52 -11.84 4.38
CA ALA A 133 5.70 -12.75 3.57
C ALA A 133 4.69 -11.95 2.72
N GLU A 134 4.04 -10.95 3.32
CA GLU A 134 3.11 -10.07 2.63
C GLU A 134 3.78 -9.22 1.56
N LEU A 135 5.01 -8.72 1.80
CA LEU A 135 5.77 -8.03 0.76
C LEU A 135 6.10 -8.94 -0.42
N GLN A 136 6.35 -10.22 -0.17
CA GLN A 136 6.63 -11.18 -1.22
C GLN A 136 5.37 -11.49 -2.03
N CYS A 137 4.22 -11.70 -1.37
CA CYS A 137 2.92 -11.78 -2.02
C CYS A 137 2.58 -10.52 -2.84
N LEU A 138 2.91 -9.33 -2.31
CA LEU A 138 2.69 -8.04 -2.97
C LEU A 138 3.54 -7.89 -4.23
N PHE A 139 4.81 -8.28 -4.18
CA PHE A 139 5.67 -8.31 -5.37
C PHE A 139 5.22 -9.38 -6.38
N GLU A 140 4.68 -10.51 -5.94
CA GLU A 140 4.13 -11.54 -6.82
C GLU A 140 2.80 -11.11 -7.47
N ALA A 141 1.94 -10.37 -6.76
CA ALA A 141 0.67 -9.85 -7.26
C ALA A 141 0.82 -8.72 -8.28
N LEU A 142 1.98 -8.06 -8.31
CA LEU A 142 2.34 -7.02 -9.28
C LEU A 142 3.04 -7.57 -10.53
N ARG A 143 3.24 -8.89 -10.62
CA ARG A 143 3.87 -9.57 -11.76
C ARG A 143 2.87 -9.98 -12.84
#